data_AF-A0A955WXA9-F1
#
_entry.id   AF-A0A955WXA9-F1
#
_cell.length_a   1.000
_cell.length_b   1.000
_cell.length_c   1.000
_cell.angle_alpha   90.00
_cell.angle_beta   90.00
_cell.angle_gamma   90.00
#
_symmetry.space_group_name_H-M   'P 1'
#
loop_
_entity.id
_entity.type
_entity.pdbx_description
1 polymer ?
#
loop_
_entity_poly.entity_id
_entity_poly.type
_entity_poly.pdbx_seq_one_letter_code
_entity_poly.pdbx_strand_id
1 'polypeptide(L)'
;GQLTYSANWDHFEPVPFWDLLDVVGVTAYVQLSAADAPTDAELDAGWRGFRQQLRRLALRTGKPYLLTEVGYPAHPDGAKRPWDYRPTGTPDPALQARCYRSLVRTWHADERLAGVYIWNWFGVGGPEDRGYSPRDREAAQVLRHWYSGSRP
;
A
#
# COMPACT_ATOMS: atom_id res chain seq x y z
N GLY A 1 21.07 11.73 8.77
CA GLY A 1 19.95 11.22 7.93
C GLY A 1 18.72 11.08 8.80
N GLN A 2 17.54 10.86 8.21
CA GLN A 2 16.31 10.59 8.96
C GLN A 2 16.25 9.13 9.44
N LEU A 3 15.61 8.91 10.59
CA LEU A 3 15.43 7.60 11.22
C LEU A 3 13.94 7.24 11.34
N THR A 4 13.63 5.97 11.08
CA THR A 4 12.28 5.41 11.22
C THR A 4 12.32 3.99 11.77
N TYR A 5 11.15 3.49 12.17
CA TYR A 5 10.89 2.09 12.51
C TYR A 5 9.72 1.61 11.65
N SER A 6 9.86 0.44 11.02
CA SER A 6 8.84 -0.15 10.14
C SER A 6 7.92 -1.04 10.96
N ALA A 7 6.83 -0.47 11.49
CA ALA A 7 5.83 -1.20 12.27
C ALA A 7 4.80 -1.89 11.36
N ASN A 8 4.23 -3.02 11.79
CA ASN A 8 3.18 -3.69 11.04
C ASN A 8 1.87 -2.88 11.03
N TRP A 9 1.06 -2.98 9.97
CA TRP A 9 -0.18 -2.19 9.79
C TRP A 9 -1.20 -2.33 10.92
N ASP A 10 -1.11 -3.39 11.72
CA ASP A 10 -2.02 -3.69 12.83
C ASP A 10 -1.40 -3.44 14.22
N HIS A 11 -0.11 -3.09 14.31
CA HIS A 11 0.63 -2.93 15.56
C HIS A 11 1.49 -1.65 15.63
N PHE A 12 1.19 -0.64 14.82
CA PHE A 12 1.94 0.63 14.84
C PHE A 12 1.52 1.59 15.98
N GLU A 13 0.28 1.51 16.46
CA GLU A 13 -0.20 2.37 17.55
C GLU A 13 0.52 2.16 18.91
N PRO A 14 0.81 0.92 19.38
CA PRO A 14 1.42 0.68 20.68
C PRO A 14 2.94 0.91 20.75
N VAL A 15 3.60 1.27 19.65
CA VAL A 15 5.06 1.51 19.65
C VAL A 15 5.40 2.70 20.57
N PRO A 16 6.18 2.49 21.66
CA PRO A 16 6.30 3.49 22.73
C PRO A 16 7.38 4.55 22.47
N PHE A 17 8.15 4.40 21.39
CA PHE A 17 9.33 5.22 21.10
C PHE A 17 9.21 6.04 19.82
N TRP A 18 7.99 6.29 19.32
CA TRP A 18 7.78 7.18 18.16
C TRP A 18 8.43 8.55 18.37
N ASP A 19 8.48 9.04 19.60
CA ASP A 19 9.07 10.33 19.95
C ASP A 19 10.58 10.40 19.69
N LEU A 20 11.28 9.26 19.61
CA LEU A 20 12.70 9.16 19.29
C LEU A 20 13.02 9.11 17.78
N LEU A 21 12.01 9.04 16.92
CA LEU A 21 12.17 8.86 15.45
C LEU A 21 11.83 10.13 14.67
N ASP A 22 12.23 10.25 13.40
CA ASP A 22 11.90 11.44 12.59
C ASP A 22 10.54 11.29 11.88
N VAL A 23 10.14 10.05 11.60
CA VAL A 23 8.94 9.71 10.82
C VAL A 23 8.34 8.41 11.34
N VAL A 24 7.00 8.31 11.31
CA VAL A 24 6.29 7.06 11.64
C VAL A 24 6.34 6.13 10.42
N GLY A 25 7.04 5.00 10.52
CA GLY A 25 7.12 4.00 9.45
C GLY A 25 6.11 2.88 9.64
N VAL A 26 5.32 2.56 8.60
CA VAL A 26 4.33 1.48 8.67
C VAL A 26 4.33 0.64 7.40
N THR A 27 4.45 -0.68 7.53
CA THR A 27 4.13 -1.62 6.44
C THR A 27 2.62 -1.69 6.33
N ALA A 28 2.07 -1.35 5.18
CA ALA A 28 0.63 -1.11 4.98
C ALA A 28 -0.01 -2.16 4.06
N TYR A 29 0.07 -3.43 4.45
CA TYR A 29 -0.69 -4.53 3.84
C TYR A 29 -2.14 -4.54 4.36
N VAL A 30 -2.86 -3.44 4.12
CA VAL A 30 -4.24 -3.26 4.57
C VAL A 30 -5.19 -4.06 3.68
N GLN A 31 -5.99 -4.94 4.28
CA GLN A 31 -7.10 -5.59 3.59
C GLN A 31 -8.08 -4.53 3.06
N LEU A 32 -8.21 -4.41 1.74
CA LEU A 32 -9.06 -3.40 1.10
C LEU A 32 -10.51 -3.85 0.97
N SER A 33 -10.74 -5.15 0.78
CA SER A 33 -12.10 -5.72 0.71
C SER A 33 -12.11 -7.18 1.18
N ALA A 34 -13.27 -7.66 1.64
CA ALA A 34 -13.49 -9.08 1.90
C ALA A 34 -14.16 -9.81 0.71
N ALA A 35 -14.64 -9.05 -0.28
CA ALA A 35 -15.31 -9.56 -1.46
C ALA A 35 -14.31 -10.22 -2.42
N ASP A 36 -14.76 -11.25 -3.14
CA ASP A 36 -13.94 -11.96 -4.12
C ASP A 36 -13.75 -11.16 -5.43
N ALA A 37 -14.68 -10.25 -5.73
CA ALA A 37 -14.61 -9.34 -6.87
C ALA A 37 -14.98 -7.91 -6.42
N PRO A 38 -14.09 -7.21 -5.70
CA PRO A 38 -14.39 -5.90 -5.15
C PRO A 38 -14.56 -4.87 -6.26
N THR A 39 -15.44 -3.90 -6.06
CA THR A 39 -15.56 -2.66 -6.85
C THR A 39 -14.46 -1.66 -6.48
N ASP A 40 -14.20 -0.68 -7.34
CA ASP A 40 -13.22 0.38 -7.03
C ASP A 40 -13.60 1.20 -5.80
N ALA A 41 -14.90 1.39 -5.57
CA ALA A 41 -15.41 2.09 -4.39
C ALA A 41 -15.15 1.32 -3.09
N GLU A 42 -15.25 -0.02 -3.12
CA GLU A 42 -14.90 -0.86 -1.97
C GLU A 42 -13.40 -0.82 -1.68
N LEU A 43 -12.56 -0.89 -2.72
CA LEU A 43 -11.10 -0.76 -2.56
C LEU A 43 -10.73 0.58 -1.89
N ASP A 44 -11.32 1.68 -2.34
CA ASP A 44 -11.10 3.01 -1.78
C ASP A 44 -11.64 3.14 -0.35
N ALA A 45 -12.77 2.49 -0.05
CA ALA A 45 -13.34 2.47 1.29
C ALA A 45 -12.47 1.70 2.29
N GLY A 46 -11.79 0.64 1.85
CA GLY A 46 -10.90 -0.19 2.67
C GLY A 46 -9.77 0.59 3.34
N TRP A 47 -9.28 1.65 2.71
CA TRP A 47 -8.24 2.51 3.27
C TRP A 47 -8.70 3.44 4.41
N ARG A 48 -10.01 3.72 4.51
CA ARG A 48 -10.52 4.82 5.38
C ARG A 48 -10.13 4.64 6.85
N GLY A 49 -10.30 3.43 7.39
CA GLY A 49 -10.00 3.13 8.78
C GLY A 49 -8.51 3.31 9.10
N PHE A 50 -7.66 2.65 8.32
CA PHE A 50 -6.20 2.73 8.46
C PHE A 50 -5.67 4.16 8.30
N ARG A 51 -6.12 4.89 7.29
CA ARG A 51 -5.74 6.30 7.09
C ARG A 51 -6.13 7.17 8.28
N GLN A 52 -7.29 6.94 8.87
CA GLN A 52 -7.73 7.68 10.05
C GLN A 52 -6.83 7.38 11.27
N GLN A 53 -6.44 6.12 11.47
CA GLN A 53 -5.51 5.73 12.53
C GLN A 53 -4.14 6.40 12.37
N LEU A 54 -3.58 6.38 11.15
CA LEU A 54 -2.31 7.07 10.86
C LEU A 54 -2.39 8.58 11.09
N ARG A 55 -3.49 9.22 10.67
CA ARG A 55 -3.72 10.65 10.93
C ARG A 55 -3.79 10.96 12.42
N ARG A 56 -4.48 10.13 13.20
CA ARG A 56 -4.52 10.28 14.67
C ARG A 56 -3.13 10.14 15.26
N LEU A 57 -2.35 9.15 14.84
CA LEU A 57 -0.99 8.98 15.33
C LEU A 57 -0.10 10.17 14.95
N ALA A 58 -0.16 10.64 13.70
CA ALA A 58 0.57 11.83 13.25
C ALA A 58 0.20 13.10 14.01
N LEU A 59 -1.07 13.26 14.41
CA LEU A 59 -1.50 14.35 15.28
C LEU A 59 -0.93 14.21 16.70
N ARG A 60 -0.90 13.01 17.25
CA ARG A 60 -0.34 12.75 18.60
C ARG A 60 1.17 12.96 18.66
N THR A 61 1.91 12.51 17.65
CA THR A 61 3.38 12.59 17.63
C THR A 61 3.92 13.87 17.00
N GLY A 62 3.09 14.58 16.22
CA GLY A 62 3.51 15.72 15.41
C GLY A 62 4.35 15.33 14.18
N LYS A 63 4.47 14.04 13.86
CA LYS A 63 5.40 13.52 12.83
C LYS A 63 4.67 13.16 11.54
N PRO A 64 5.31 13.27 10.37
CA PRO A 64 4.79 12.67 9.14
C PRO A 64 4.81 11.13 9.24
N TYR A 65 4.17 10.48 8.27
CA TYR A 65 4.23 9.02 8.13
C TYR A 65 4.78 8.60 6.77
N LEU A 66 5.45 7.46 6.78
CA LEU A 66 6.01 6.79 5.61
C LEU A 66 5.39 5.41 5.52
N LEU A 67 4.78 5.08 4.38
CA LEU A 67 4.39 3.70 4.12
C LEU A 67 5.65 2.94 3.66
N THR A 68 6.26 2.20 4.59
CA THR A 68 7.55 1.53 4.38
C THR A 68 7.43 0.29 3.52
N GLU A 69 6.23 -0.29 3.42
CA GLU A 69 5.87 -1.30 2.43
C GLU A 69 4.40 -1.14 2.04
N VAL A 70 4.10 -1.17 0.74
CA VAL A 70 2.76 -1.41 0.21
C VAL A 70 2.88 -2.34 -0.98
N GLY A 71 2.09 -3.40 -1.02
CA GLY A 71 2.08 -4.30 -2.17
C GLY A 71 0.78 -5.09 -2.25
N TYR A 72 0.47 -5.52 -3.46
CA TYR A 72 -0.64 -6.41 -3.77
C TYR A 72 -0.14 -7.51 -4.71
N PRO A 73 -0.33 -8.80 -4.41
CA PRO A 73 -0.05 -9.86 -5.37
C PRO A 73 -1.08 -9.80 -6.52
N ALA A 74 -0.67 -10.17 -7.74
CA ALA A 74 -1.58 -10.28 -8.89
C ALA A 74 -2.37 -11.59 -8.84
N HIS A 75 -3.31 -11.65 -7.92
CA HIS A 75 -4.14 -12.82 -7.62
C HIS A 75 -5.51 -12.35 -7.12
N PRO A 76 -6.61 -13.10 -7.32
CA PRO A 76 -7.95 -12.72 -6.87
C PRO A 76 -8.08 -12.32 -5.40
N ASP A 77 -7.34 -12.96 -4.49
CA ASP A 77 -7.31 -12.57 -3.07
C ASP A 77 -6.38 -11.39 -2.76
N GLY A 78 -5.74 -10.76 -3.76
CA GLY A 78 -4.72 -9.73 -3.54
C GLY A 78 -5.24 -8.50 -2.80
N ALA A 79 -6.50 -8.12 -3.01
CA ALA A 79 -7.16 -7.06 -2.24
C ALA A 79 -7.61 -7.52 -0.83
N LYS A 80 -7.81 -8.82 -0.64
CA LYS A 80 -8.35 -9.43 0.57
C LYS A 80 -7.26 -9.81 1.57
N ARG A 81 -6.12 -10.27 1.07
CA ARG A 81 -4.98 -10.75 1.86
C ARG A 81 -3.68 -10.23 1.23
N PRO A 82 -3.48 -8.90 1.20
CA PRO A 82 -2.32 -8.30 0.55
C PRO A 82 -0.96 -8.67 1.17
N TRP A 83 -0.94 -9.25 2.38
CA TRP A 83 0.27 -9.77 3.02
C TRP A 83 0.61 -11.22 2.60
N ASP A 84 -0.31 -11.92 1.92
CA ASP A 84 -0.14 -13.33 1.59
C ASP A 84 0.75 -13.49 0.35
N TYR A 85 1.98 -13.93 0.57
CA TYR A 85 2.99 -14.13 -0.47
C TYR A 85 2.92 -15.50 -1.15
N ARG A 86 1.91 -16.32 -0.82
CA ARG A 86 1.70 -17.65 -1.41
C ARG A 86 0.39 -17.71 -2.19
N PRO A 87 0.17 -16.82 -3.19
CA PRO A 87 -1.08 -16.80 -3.93
C PRO A 87 -1.30 -18.13 -4.66
N THR A 88 -2.50 -18.69 -4.51
CA THR A 88 -2.97 -19.84 -5.30
C THR A 88 -3.65 -19.31 -6.57
N GLY A 89 -4.62 -20.01 -7.18
CA GLY A 89 -5.47 -19.43 -8.23
C GLY A 89 -4.81 -18.98 -9.55
N THR A 90 -5.64 -18.34 -10.38
CA THR A 90 -5.26 -17.72 -11.67
C THR A 90 -4.68 -16.32 -11.42
N PRO A 91 -3.66 -15.88 -12.17
CA PRO A 91 -3.18 -14.50 -12.11
C PRO A 91 -4.30 -13.48 -12.34
N ASP A 92 -4.27 -12.39 -11.57
CA ASP A 92 -5.18 -11.25 -11.73
C ASP A 92 -4.40 -9.92 -11.69
N PRO A 93 -3.70 -9.58 -12.81
CA PRO A 93 -2.95 -8.34 -12.91
C PRO A 93 -3.87 -7.09 -12.94
N ALA A 94 -5.13 -7.26 -13.35
CA ALA A 94 -6.10 -6.18 -13.37
C ALA A 94 -6.50 -5.74 -11.96
N LEU A 95 -6.76 -6.70 -11.06
CA LEU A 95 -7.00 -6.41 -9.65
C LEU A 95 -5.78 -5.72 -9.01
N GLN A 96 -4.56 -6.19 -9.28
CA GLN A 96 -3.34 -5.53 -8.80
C GLN A 96 -3.29 -4.05 -9.22
N ALA A 97 -3.55 -3.75 -10.49
CA ALA A 97 -3.56 -2.37 -10.99
C ALA A 97 -4.65 -1.52 -10.30
N ARG A 98 -5.85 -2.08 -10.09
CA ARG A 98 -6.96 -1.41 -9.39
C ARG A 98 -6.62 -1.10 -7.93
N CYS A 99 -5.96 -2.01 -7.22
CA CYS A 99 -5.47 -1.76 -5.86
C CYS A 99 -4.45 -0.60 -5.83
N TYR A 100 -3.51 -0.54 -6.78
CA TYR A 100 -2.58 0.59 -6.87
C TYR A 100 -3.28 1.90 -7.25
N ARG A 101 -4.30 1.89 -8.11
CA ARG A 101 -5.11 3.11 -8.35
C ARG A 101 -5.82 3.58 -7.09
N SER A 102 -6.35 2.66 -6.31
CA SER A 102 -6.98 2.97 -5.02
C SER A 102 -5.98 3.57 -4.03
N LEU A 103 -4.76 3.04 -3.97
CA LEU A 103 -3.66 3.64 -3.22
C LEU A 103 -3.40 5.09 -3.68
N VAL A 104 -3.21 5.32 -4.98
CA VAL A 104 -2.95 6.66 -5.53
C VAL A 104 -4.09 7.63 -5.17
N ARG A 105 -5.36 7.26 -5.43
CA ARG A 105 -6.53 8.10 -5.09
C ARG A 105 -6.57 8.47 -3.62
N THR A 106 -6.24 7.52 -2.74
CA THR A 106 -6.26 7.72 -1.29
C THR A 106 -5.16 8.67 -0.82
N TRP A 107 -3.96 8.53 -1.37
CA TRP A 107 -2.74 9.05 -0.74
C TRP A 107 -2.05 10.20 -1.49
N HIS A 108 -2.31 10.41 -2.78
CA HIS A 108 -1.59 11.39 -3.60
C HIS A 108 -1.64 12.84 -3.09
N ALA A 109 -2.74 13.23 -2.42
CA ALA A 109 -2.94 14.59 -1.91
C ALA A 109 -2.74 14.70 -0.38
N ASP A 110 -2.17 13.67 0.26
CA ASP A 110 -1.97 13.67 1.70
C ASP A 110 -0.63 14.32 2.07
N GLU A 111 -0.67 15.57 2.52
CA GLU A 111 0.53 16.37 2.84
C GLU A 111 1.40 15.81 3.97
N ARG A 112 0.87 14.90 4.80
CA ARG A 112 1.63 14.24 5.89
C ARG A 112 2.32 12.95 5.45
N LEU A 113 2.06 12.49 4.22
CA LEU A 113 2.70 11.34 3.64
C LEU A 113 4.10 11.72 3.14
N ALA A 114 5.13 11.24 3.84
CA ALA A 114 6.52 11.46 3.46
C ALA A 114 6.95 10.63 2.24
N GLY A 115 6.23 9.55 1.94
CA GLY A 115 6.51 8.68 0.80
C GLY A 115 5.88 7.30 0.93
N VAL A 116 6.06 6.50 -0.12
CA VAL A 116 5.62 5.11 -0.19
C VAL A 116 6.71 4.25 -0.82
N TYR A 117 6.97 3.11 -0.22
CA TYR A 117 7.86 2.08 -0.76
C TYR A 117 7.02 0.91 -1.23
N ILE A 118 7.08 0.62 -2.53
CA ILE A 118 6.29 -0.44 -3.14
C ILE A 118 7.03 -1.77 -2.97
N TRP A 119 6.35 -2.76 -2.37
CA TRP A 119 6.81 -4.13 -2.28
C TRP A 119 6.24 -4.94 -3.45
N ASN A 120 7.04 -5.47 -4.36
CA ASN A 120 8.45 -5.14 -4.59
C ASN A 120 8.71 -5.09 -6.11
N TRP A 121 9.91 -4.65 -6.53
CA TRP A 121 10.27 -4.57 -7.95
C TRP A 121 11.06 -5.79 -8.45
N PHE A 122 11.17 -6.84 -7.64
CA PHE A 122 11.94 -8.04 -7.99
C PHE A 122 11.05 -9.11 -8.63
N GLY A 123 11.66 -10.19 -9.15
CA GLY A 123 10.93 -11.28 -9.80
C GLY A 123 10.64 -11.05 -11.28
N VAL A 124 9.84 -11.97 -11.86
CA VAL A 124 9.52 -12.00 -13.29
C VAL A 124 8.51 -10.91 -13.66
N GLY A 125 7.42 -10.79 -12.89
CA GLY A 125 6.29 -9.94 -13.27
C GLY A 125 5.57 -10.48 -14.50
N GLY A 126 4.87 -9.60 -15.22
CA GLY A 126 4.10 -9.97 -16.41
C GLY A 126 2.74 -10.60 -16.09
N PRO A 127 1.93 -10.90 -17.12
CA PRO A 127 0.52 -11.29 -16.96
C PRO A 127 0.32 -12.65 -16.27
N GLU A 128 1.30 -13.56 -16.37
CA GLU A 128 1.20 -14.92 -15.83
C GLU A 128 1.78 -15.08 -14.41
N ASP A 129 2.56 -14.11 -13.95
CA ASP A 129 3.08 -14.13 -12.58
C ASP A 129 1.97 -13.69 -11.59
N ARG A 130 1.98 -14.29 -10.40
CA ARG A 130 1.01 -13.99 -9.33
C ARG A 130 1.62 -13.15 -8.22
N GLY A 131 2.93 -12.94 -8.27
CA GLY A 131 3.68 -12.22 -7.26
C GLY A 131 3.36 -10.73 -7.21
N TYR A 132 4.06 -10.07 -6.31
CA TYR A 132 3.93 -8.63 -6.03
C TYR A 132 4.47 -7.73 -7.14
N SER A 133 5.36 -8.25 -7.98
CA SER A 133 6.09 -7.44 -8.95
C SER A 133 5.13 -6.75 -9.92
N PRO A 134 5.09 -5.40 -9.96
CA PRO A 134 4.25 -4.69 -10.92
C PRO A 134 4.85 -4.68 -12.33
N ARG A 135 6.07 -5.22 -12.51
CA ARG A 135 6.81 -5.26 -13.77
C ARG A 135 5.97 -5.88 -14.88
N ASP A 136 6.05 -5.28 -16.06
CA ASP A 136 5.37 -5.75 -17.27
C ASP A 136 3.84 -5.93 -17.09
N ARG A 137 3.24 -5.13 -16.19
CA ARG A 137 1.80 -5.05 -15.95
C ARG A 137 1.32 -3.60 -15.96
N GLU A 138 0.01 -3.43 -16.05
CA GLU A 138 -0.67 -2.13 -15.89
C GLU A 138 -0.36 -1.45 -14.55
N ALA A 139 -0.14 -2.25 -13.48
CA ALA A 139 0.28 -1.76 -12.18
C ALA A 139 1.55 -0.88 -12.23
N ALA A 140 2.57 -1.24 -13.02
CA ALA A 140 3.77 -0.41 -13.17
C ALA A 140 3.47 0.94 -13.84
N GLN A 141 2.50 1.00 -14.75
CA GLN A 141 2.09 2.26 -15.38
C GLN A 141 1.41 3.19 -14.39
N VAL A 142 0.53 2.65 -13.54
CA VAL A 142 -0.12 3.40 -12.44
C VAL A 142 0.93 4.01 -11.51
N LEU A 143 1.92 3.23 -11.09
CA LEU A 143 3.00 3.68 -10.21
C LEU A 143 3.92 4.71 -10.88
N ARG A 144 4.32 4.45 -12.13
CA ARG A 144 5.14 5.38 -12.92
C ARG A 144 4.47 6.75 -13.02
N HIS A 145 3.17 6.74 -13.29
CA HIS A 145 2.39 7.94 -13.44
C HIS A 145 2.31 8.75 -12.14
N TRP A 146 2.06 8.07 -11.01
CA TRP A 146 2.06 8.72 -9.69
C TRP A 146 3.43 9.33 -9.35
N TYR A 147 4.52 8.60 -9.59
CA TYR A 147 5.86 9.05 -9.22
C TYR A 147 6.46 10.08 -10.19
N SER A 148 5.97 10.16 -11.43
CA SER A 148 6.36 11.24 -12.35
C SER A 148 5.64 12.57 -12.09
N GLY A 149 4.71 12.62 -11.13
CA GLY A 149 3.89 13.80 -10.87
C GLY A 149 2.93 14.15 -12.02
N SER A 150 2.74 13.22 -12.97
CA SER A 150 1.72 13.34 -13.99
C SER A 150 0.36 13.09 -13.33
N ARG A 151 -0.71 13.79 -13.77
CA ARG A 151 -2.09 13.53 -13.31
C ARG A 151 -2.78 12.57 -14.29
N PRO A 152 -3.53 11.57 -13.79
CA PRO A 152 -4.07 10.53 -14.66
C PRO A 152 -5.17 11.05 -15.56
#